data_AF-A0A4S4KHI2-F1
#
_entry.id   AF-A0A4S4KHI2-F1
#
_cell.length_a   1.000
_cell.length_b   1.000
_cell.length_c   1.000
_cell.angle_alpha   90.00
_cell.angle_beta   90.00
_cell.angle_gamma   90.00
#
_symmetry.space_group_name_H-M   'P 1'
#
loop_
_entity.id
_entity.type
_entity.pdbx_description
1 polymer ?
#
loop_
_entity_poly.entity_id
_entity_poly.type
_entity_poly.pdbx_seq_one_letter_code
_entity_poly.pdbx_strand_id
1 'polypeptide(L)'
;MIRATFLLSLLAPISLVSAQTACENYGTPNVNGTSSACSCPPGFGGATCSEPACGGDIFQGTSRSLAQGNESVYANLTASQCACEAGWGGFGCNVCQSSAACQTSLTNAGGSAGSITSGIGDNNNTLVCNSAPKVFAAGQMSCSVLNPTLQALFPASSSLNILRTLQPAFTPLPNVTGFGDAGSVYAQLWYDGVEQFYCTADSCTQTTGSGNMTEWQCSDLQCTCRPKTTFCGGGLTDLSQTIDGLSGSLIVSCSVSSDGSTTSCGFQQSILNSLFGSNGLSLSDCSFGECVAQSVIDSASSSSSSGTTEDIHKSLSGGVIAGLVVVGSLIVLALAFLAFGFVRQRRARKGWANEAVGNGGVTIAWRDVSYVVPGVNGIGLDLFRKNKLTTEGGFTDEKVILDNVSGCVEPGHMMAILGPSGAGKTTLVEILAGKQKMGRVTGSVNRTAGTTAAAYGAGSARIAFVPQQDVLPATLTVREALVFAAALRLPESVPPHAKHARVEEVIQQLGLERVAGTRIGSGAAARNIGRRDA
;
A
#
# COMPACT_ATOMS: atom_id res chain seq x y z
N MET A 1 68.32 -31.35 34.92
CA MET A 1 67.95 -30.47 33.79
C MET A 1 66.87 -31.18 32.99
N ILE A 2 65.59 -30.80 33.16
CA ILE A 2 64.78 -30.08 32.13
C ILE A 2 64.57 -31.00 30.90
N ARG A 3 63.39 -31.50 30.51
CA ARG A 3 62.02 -30.95 30.56
C ARG A 3 60.99 -32.07 30.29
N ALA A 4 59.86 -32.00 30.99
CA ALA A 4 58.62 -32.68 30.67
C ALA A 4 57.85 -31.90 29.58
N THR A 5 57.14 -32.60 28.67
CA THR A 5 56.04 -32.03 27.86
C THR A 5 55.16 -33.21 27.39
N PHE A 6 54.11 -33.54 28.14
CA PHE A 6 52.70 -33.23 27.85
C PHE A 6 52.14 -33.91 26.58
N LEU A 7 51.41 -35.01 26.78
CA LEU A 7 50.37 -35.52 25.87
C LEU A 7 49.06 -35.55 26.68
N LEU A 8 48.35 -34.43 26.67
CA LEU A 8 46.98 -34.28 27.16
C LEU A 8 46.26 -33.29 26.22
N SER A 9 44.96 -33.49 26.00
CA SER A 9 44.00 -32.76 25.13
C SER A 9 43.77 -33.40 23.75
N LEU A 10 42.56 -33.58 23.22
CA LEU A 10 41.26 -32.97 23.54
C LEU A 10 40.13 -34.02 23.55
N LEU A 11 39.42 -34.13 24.68
CA LEU A 11 37.98 -34.40 24.68
C LEU A 11 37.30 -33.07 24.35
N ALA A 12 36.64 -32.97 23.19
CA ALA A 12 35.80 -31.82 22.88
C ALA A 12 34.55 -31.87 23.78
N PRO A 13 34.15 -30.76 24.43
CA PRO A 13 32.88 -30.73 25.15
C PRO A 13 31.76 -30.80 24.12
N ILE A 14 30.89 -31.79 24.26
CA ILE A 14 29.56 -31.76 23.64
C ILE A 14 28.82 -30.63 24.35
N SER A 15 28.91 -29.42 23.81
CA SER A 15 28.04 -28.33 24.22
C SER A 15 26.63 -28.75 23.87
N LEU A 16 25.86 -29.12 24.89
CA LEU A 16 24.40 -29.12 24.85
C LEU A 16 23.97 -27.71 24.45
N VAL A 17 23.73 -27.50 23.16
CA VAL A 17 22.98 -26.35 22.67
C VAL A 17 21.58 -26.54 23.24
N SER A 18 21.26 -25.85 24.34
CA SER A 18 19.86 -25.68 24.71
C SER A 18 19.20 -25.02 23.50
N ALA A 19 18.18 -25.66 22.93
CA ALA A 19 17.33 -25.00 21.95
C ALA A 19 16.77 -23.74 22.65
N GLN A 20 17.33 -22.58 22.33
CA GLN A 20 16.76 -21.30 22.75
C GLN A 20 15.40 -21.23 22.07
N THR A 21 14.33 -21.26 22.86
CA THR A 21 12.98 -21.04 22.37
C THR A 21 12.96 -19.67 21.69
N ALA A 22 12.84 -19.65 20.36
CA ALA A 22 12.72 -18.42 19.61
C ALA A 22 11.32 -17.84 19.85
N CYS A 23 11.27 -16.61 20.35
CA CYS A 23 10.01 -15.89 20.53
C CYS A 23 9.57 -15.29 19.19
N GLU A 24 8.31 -15.49 18.84
CA GLU A 24 7.67 -14.93 17.65
C GLU A 24 7.02 -13.57 17.99
N ASN A 25 6.55 -12.84 16.97
CA ASN A 25 5.62 -11.72 17.18
C ASN A 25 6.14 -10.64 18.14
N TYR A 26 7.39 -10.17 17.96
CA TYR A 26 8.04 -9.20 18.87
C TYR A 26 8.21 -9.71 20.32
N GLY A 27 8.00 -11.00 20.60
CA GLY A 27 8.22 -11.57 21.93
C GLY A 27 9.69 -11.55 22.34
N THR A 28 9.97 -11.35 23.62
CA THR A 28 11.33 -11.39 24.17
C THR A 28 11.52 -12.58 25.12
N PRO A 29 12.69 -13.24 25.14
CA PRO A 29 12.93 -14.36 26.05
C PRO A 29 12.80 -13.93 27.52
N ASN A 30 12.04 -14.70 28.31
CA ASN A 30 11.92 -14.44 29.74
C ASN A 30 13.14 -14.99 30.49
N VAL A 31 14.02 -14.11 30.94
CA VAL A 31 15.27 -14.46 31.63
C VAL A 31 15.03 -14.94 33.08
N ASN A 32 13.81 -14.80 33.62
CA ASN A 32 13.49 -15.01 35.05
C ASN A 32 12.62 -16.24 35.35
N GLY A 33 12.35 -17.12 34.38
CA GLY A 33 11.93 -18.50 34.64
C GLY A 33 10.49 -18.73 35.15
N THR A 34 9.54 -17.84 34.89
CA THR A 34 8.11 -18.09 35.15
C THR A 34 7.40 -18.60 33.89
N SER A 35 6.67 -19.73 34.04
CA SER A 35 5.78 -20.52 33.14
C SER A 35 5.64 -20.30 31.61
N SER A 36 5.96 -19.15 31.01
CA SER A 36 6.07 -18.95 29.55
C SER A 36 7.51 -18.56 29.19
N ALA A 37 8.09 -19.23 28.19
CA ALA A 37 9.47 -18.98 27.78
C ALA A 37 9.69 -17.57 27.20
N CYS A 38 8.60 -16.92 26.77
CA CYS A 38 8.60 -15.59 26.16
C CYS A 38 7.66 -14.61 26.89
N SER A 39 8.06 -13.33 26.90
CA SER A 39 7.23 -12.17 27.23
C SER A 39 6.59 -11.66 25.94
N CYS A 40 5.27 -11.76 25.84
CA CYS A 40 4.53 -11.49 24.61
C CYS A 40 4.00 -10.06 24.56
N PRO A 41 3.90 -9.44 23.37
CA PRO A 41 3.25 -8.15 23.24
C PRO A 41 1.74 -8.27 23.47
N PRO A 42 1.04 -7.13 23.63
CA PRO A 42 -0.40 -7.11 23.74
C PRO A 42 -1.05 -7.78 22.53
N GLY A 43 -1.96 -8.72 22.79
CA GLY A 43 -2.67 -9.47 21.76
C GLY A 43 -2.13 -10.86 21.50
N PHE A 44 -1.04 -11.28 22.17
CA PHE A 44 -0.44 -12.60 21.99
C PHE A 44 -0.10 -13.26 23.33
N GLY A 45 0.02 -14.59 23.30
CA GLY A 45 0.42 -15.41 24.43
C GLY A 45 0.97 -16.76 23.99
N GLY A 46 0.96 -17.72 24.93
CA GLY A 46 1.57 -19.04 24.73
C GLY A 46 3.08 -19.04 25.01
N ALA A 47 3.72 -20.19 24.85
CA ALA A 47 5.13 -20.36 25.18
C ALA A 47 6.08 -19.59 24.25
N THR A 48 5.66 -19.34 23.00
CA THR A 48 6.47 -18.69 21.95
C THR A 48 5.90 -17.35 21.47
N CYS A 49 4.80 -16.86 22.04
CA CYS A 49 4.06 -15.68 21.54
C CYS A 49 3.43 -15.86 20.15
N SER A 50 3.26 -17.10 19.72
CA SER A 50 2.69 -17.47 18.41
C SER A 50 1.15 -17.52 18.39
N GLU A 51 0.52 -17.52 19.57
CA GLU A 51 -0.92 -17.69 19.75
C GLU A 51 -1.59 -16.33 20.02
N PRO A 52 -2.55 -15.90 19.18
CA PRO A 52 -3.25 -14.65 19.40
C PRO A 52 -4.28 -14.77 20.53
N ALA A 53 -4.43 -13.69 21.29
CA ALA A 53 -5.48 -13.53 22.27
C ALA A 53 -6.86 -13.39 21.59
N CYS A 54 -7.87 -13.97 22.24
CA CYS A 54 -9.25 -14.02 21.80
C CYS A 54 -10.14 -13.33 22.84
N GLY A 55 -10.87 -12.30 22.38
CA GLY A 55 -11.79 -11.52 23.21
C GLY A 55 -11.11 -10.58 24.19
N GLY A 56 -11.87 -10.12 25.18
CA GLY A 56 -11.36 -9.29 26.27
C GLY A 56 -10.98 -7.86 25.84
N ASP A 57 -10.01 -7.31 26.57
CA ASP A 57 -9.40 -6.02 26.32
C ASP A 57 -7.87 -6.02 26.52
N ILE A 58 -7.21 -4.93 26.16
CA ILE A 58 -5.74 -4.82 26.24
C ILE A 58 -5.20 -4.86 27.68
N PHE A 59 -5.98 -4.45 28.70
CA PHE A 59 -5.54 -4.42 30.10
C PHE A 59 -5.48 -5.79 30.75
N GLN A 60 -6.16 -6.77 30.17
CA GLN A 60 -6.09 -8.16 30.61
C GLN A 60 -4.77 -8.83 30.19
N GLY A 61 -4.03 -8.27 29.22
CA GLY A 61 -2.70 -8.77 28.82
C GLY A 61 -2.71 -10.26 28.47
N THR A 62 -1.79 -11.01 29.09
CA THR A 62 -1.64 -12.47 28.92
C THR A 62 -2.69 -13.30 29.66
N SER A 63 -3.56 -12.69 30.47
CA SER A 63 -4.67 -13.40 31.13
C SER A 63 -5.84 -13.69 30.19
N ARG A 64 -5.83 -13.08 28.99
CA ARG A 64 -6.84 -13.36 27.97
C ARG A 64 -6.76 -14.80 27.47
N SER A 65 -7.92 -15.37 27.20
CA SER A 65 -8.01 -16.64 26.49
C SER A 65 -7.30 -16.54 25.15
N LEU A 66 -6.59 -17.61 24.76
CA LEU A 66 -5.93 -17.70 23.47
C LEU A 66 -6.88 -18.36 22.46
N ALA A 67 -6.83 -17.92 21.21
CA ALA A 67 -7.62 -18.51 20.13
C ALA A 67 -7.15 -19.95 19.89
N GLN A 68 -8.09 -20.90 19.92
CA GLN A 68 -7.80 -22.31 19.69
C GLN A 68 -7.61 -22.58 18.19
N GLY A 69 -6.55 -23.30 17.82
CA GLY A 69 -6.36 -23.80 16.46
C GLY A 69 -7.12 -25.10 16.24
N ASN A 70 -8.12 -25.11 15.37
CA ASN A 70 -8.76 -26.34 14.91
C ASN A 70 -7.88 -26.98 13.82
N GLU A 71 -7.02 -27.93 14.17
CA GLU A 71 -6.18 -28.75 13.26
C GLU A 71 -5.19 -27.98 12.35
N SER A 72 -5.26 -26.65 12.28
CA SER A 72 -4.35 -25.77 11.54
C SER A 72 -3.12 -25.40 12.39
N VAL A 73 -1.97 -25.20 11.72
CA VAL A 73 -0.69 -24.85 12.36
C VAL A 73 -0.78 -23.54 13.17
N TYR A 74 -1.67 -22.63 12.77
CA TYR A 74 -1.92 -21.36 13.43
C TYR A 74 -3.42 -21.15 13.67
N ALA A 75 -3.75 -20.36 14.70
CA ALA A 75 -5.13 -20.07 15.08
C ALA A 75 -5.82 -19.16 14.06
N ASN A 76 -7.13 -19.35 13.90
CA ASN A 76 -7.99 -18.52 13.04
C ASN A 76 -8.97 -17.73 13.90
N LEU A 77 -8.76 -16.42 14.00
CA LEU A 77 -9.57 -15.52 14.83
C LEU A 77 -11.02 -15.35 14.36
N THR A 78 -11.26 -15.46 13.06
CA THR A 78 -12.61 -15.37 12.48
C THR A 78 -13.41 -16.64 12.77
N ALA A 79 -12.75 -17.79 12.75
CA ALA A 79 -13.37 -19.09 13.06
C ALA A 79 -13.62 -19.29 14.56
N SER A 80 -12.81 -18.67 15.42
CA SER A 80 -12.91 -18.83 16.88
C SER A 80 -14.03 -17.99 17.54
N GLN A 81 -14.87 -17.29 16.77
CA GLN A 81 -16.00 -16.46 17.27
C GLN A 81 -15.60 -15.47 18.38
N CYS A 82 -14.38 -14.94 18.32
CA CYS A 82 -13.88 -14.00 19.32
C CYS A 82 -14.60 -12.66 19.20
N ALA A 83 -15.39 -12.30 20.20
CA ALA A 83 -16.00 -10.98 20.32
C ALA A 83 -15.23 -10.14 21.33
N CYS A 84 -14.92 -8.89 20.97
CA CYS A 84 -14.30 -7.95 21.90
C CYS A 84 -15.28 -7.49 22.96
N GLU A 85 -14.77 -7.12 24.13
CA GLU A 85 -15.58 -6.45 25.15
C GLU A 85 -16.11 -5.11 24.64
N ALA A 86 -17.18 -4.62 25.26
CA ALA A 86 -17.84 -3.39 24.84
C ALA A 86 -16.87 -2.19 24.85
N GLY A 87 -16.78 -1.49 23.73
CA GLY A 87 -15.87 -0.35 23.56
C GLY A 87 -14.43 -0.74 23.20
N TRP A 88 -14.20 -2.00 22.82
CA TRP A 88 -12.95 -2.50 22.25
C TRP A 88 -13.17 -3.07 20.84
N GLY A 89 -12.15 -3.01 20.01
CA GLY A 89 -12.20 -3.50 18.64
C GLY A 89 -10.84 -3.76 18.03
N GLY A 90 -10.80 -3.81 16.70
CA GLY A 90 -9.65 -4.26 15.93
C GLY A 90 -9.41 -5.77 16.03
N PHE A 91 -8.50 -6.28 15.22
CA PHE A 91 -8.09 -7.68 15.31
C PHE A 91 -7.37 -7.92 16.65
N GLY A 92 -7.85 -8.87 17.45
CA GLY A 92 -7.30 -9.16 18.77
C GLY A 92 -7.73 -8.19 19.89
N CYS A 93 -8.76 -7.36 19.68
CA CYS A 93 -9.42 -6.56 20.74
C CYS A 93 -8.50 -5.58 21.49
N ASN A 94 -7.52 -5.01 20.80
CA ASN A 94 -6.55 -4.09 21.39
C ASN A 94 -6.87 -2.60 21.12
N VAL A 95 -7.80 -2.31 20.22
CA VAL A 95 -8.14 -0.93 19.83
C VAL A 95 -9.27 -0.42 20.71
N CYS A 96 -9.01 0.59 21.54
CA CYS A 96 -10.07 1.24 22.30
C CYS A 96 -11.02 2.01 21.35
N GLN A 97 -12.30 2.05 21.66
CA GLN A 97 -13.33 2.78 20.89
C GLN A 97 -13.99 3.89 21.71
N SER A 98 -13.80 3.91 23.03
CA SER A 98 -14.35 4.94 23.91
C SER A 98 -13.49 5.16 25.15
N SER A 99 -13.48 6.39 25.67
CA SER A 99 -12.78 6.71 26.93
C SER A 99 -13.37 5.97 28.13
N ALA A 100 -14.68 5.66 28.11
CA ALA A 100 -15.32 4.86 29.15
C ALA A 100 -14.73 3.45 29.22
N ALA A 101 -14.51 2.80 28.08
CA ALA A 101 -13.89 1.48 28.02
C ALA A 101 -12.48 1.48 28.64
N CYS A 102 -11.64 2.45 28.29
CA CYS A 102 -10.32 2.60 28.90
C CYS A 102 -10.39 2.74 30.44
N GLN A 103 -11.30 3.57 30.95
CA GLN A 103 -11.45 3.80 32.40
C GLN A 103 -11.97 2.57 33.15
N THR A 104 -12.96 1.87 32.59
CA THR A 104 -13.50 0.64 33.16
C THR A 104 -12.45 -0.47 33.16
N SER A 105 -11.75 -0.70 32.05
CA SER A 105 -10.73 -1.74 31.94
C SER A 105 -9.53 -1.48 32.86
N LEU A 106 -9.08 -0.24 33.01
CA LEU A 106 -8.02 0.11 33.98
C LEU A 106 -8.45 -0.21 35.42
N THR A 107 -9.69 0.14 35.78
CA THR A 107 -10.24 -0.11 37.12
C THR A 107 -10.33 -1.61 37.39
N ASN A 108 -10.79 -2.40 36.42
CA ASN A 108 -10.88 -3.85 36.51
C ASN A 108 -9.50 -4.52 36.64
N ALA A 109 -8.47 -3.94 36.02
CA ALA A 109 -7.09 -4.40 36.16
C ALA A 109 -6.42 -4.00 37.49
N GLY A 110 -7.17 -3.38 38.42
CA GLY A 110 -6.66 -2.92 39.71
C GLY A 110 -5.80 -1.65 39.62
N GLY A 111 -5.77 -1.01 38.46
CA GLY A 111 -5.08 0.26 38.24
C GLY A 111 -5.90 1.44 38.78
N SER A 112 -5.22 2.57 38.99
CA SER A 112 -5.86 3.83 39.38
C SER A 112 -5.29 4.97 38.53
N ALA A 113 -6.14 5.93 38.15
CA ALA A 113 -5.76 7.08 37.31
C ALA A 113 -4.55 7.87 37.87
N GLY A 114 -4.36 7.88 39.19
CA GLY A 114 -3.21 8.51 39.85
C GLY A 114 -1.87 7.80 39.68
N SER A 115 -1.84 6.58 39.12
CA SER A 115 -0.61 5.79 38.89
C SER A 115 0.01 6.00 37.50
N ILE A 116 -0.66 6.73 36.61
CA ILE A 116 -0.32 6.81 35.17
C ILE A 116 0.74 7.89 34.87
N THR A 117 1.03 8.78 35.83
CA THR A 117 1.93 9.91 35.61
C THR A 117 2.95 10.07 36.73
N SER A 118 3.97 9.21 36.76
CA SER A 118 5.23 9.57 37.42
C SER A 118 6.01 10.53 36.51
N GLY A 119 5.61 11.81 36.40
CA GLY A 119 6.46 12.81 35.72
C GLY A 119 5.76 14.00 35.05
N ILE A 120 4.44 14.01 34.92
CA ILE A 120 3.68 15.17 34.43
C ILE A 120 2.85 15.64 35.64
N GLY A 121 3.11 16.85 36.15
CA GLY A 121 2.54 17.37 37.40
C GLY A 121 1.01 17.40 37.43
N ASP A 122 0.42 17.81 38.57
CA ASP A 122 -1.02 17.83 38.91
C ASP A 122 -1.95 18.34 37.79
N ASN A 123 -2.25 17.49 36.82
CA ASN A 123 -3.05 17.78 35.64
C ASN A 123 -4.17 16.75 35.51
N ASN A 124 -5.07 16.95 34.55
CA ASN A 124 -6.20 16.07 34.27
C ASN A 124 -5.73 14.65 33.90
N ASN A 125 -5.68 13.76 34.90
CA ASN A 125 -5.26 12.36 34.73
C ASN A 125 -6.40 11.43 34.33
N THR A 126 -7.51 11.98 33.81
CA THR A 126 -8.57 11.15 33.25
C THR A 126 -8.03 10.38 32.06
N LEU A 127 -8.25 9.07 32.08
CA LEU A 127 -7.85 8.20 30.99
C LEU A 127 -8.83 8.37 29.84
N VAL A 128 -8.32 8.67 28.65
CA VAL A 128 -9.10 8.85 27.44
C VAL A 128 -8.67 7.87 26.36
N CYS A 129 -9.61 7.53 25.47
CA CYS A 129 -9.29 6.80 24.26
C CYS A 129 -8.97 7.79 23.15
N ASN A 130 -7.71 7.88 22.77
CA ASN A 130 -7.31 8.65 21.59
C ASN A 130 -7.55 7.79 20.34
N SER A 131 -8.53 8.22 19.53
CA SER A 131 -8.94 7.56 18.28
C SER A 131 -8.36 8.23 17.03
N ALA A 132 -7.36 9.11 17.19
CA ALA A 132 -6.66 9.74 16.07
C ALA A 132 -5.43 8.93 15.64
N PRO A 133 -4.93 9.12 14.40
CA PRO A 133 -3.72 8.44 13.92
C PRO A 133 -2.43 8.76 14.68
N LYS A 134 -2.37 9.93 15.33
CA LYS A 134 -1.24 10.42 16.13
C LYS A 134 -1.17 9.63 17.44
N VAL A 135 0.01 9.12 17.76
CA VAL A 135 0.31 8.38 18.98
C VAL A 135 0.94 9.31 20.02
N PHE A 136 0.58 9.13 21.28
CA PHE A 136 1.15 9.84 22.43
C PHE A 136 1.89 8.90 23.39
N ALA A 137 1.44 7.64 23.52
CA ALA A 137 2.04 6.64 24.38
C ALA A 137 2.35 5.37 23.59
N ALA A 138 1.40 4.44 23.51
CA ALA A 138 1.47 3.24 22.67
C ALA A 138 0.13 3.02 21.98
N GLY A 139 0.11 3.24 20.66
CA GLY A 139 -1.10 3.27 19.86
C GLY A 139 -1.28 2.04 18.99
N GLN A 140 -2.54 1.66 18.85
CA GLN A 140 -3.01 0.53 18.07
C GLN A 140 -3.77 1.05 16.86
N MET A 141 -3.58 0.41 15.71
CA MET A 141 -4.43 0.59 14.55
C MET A 141 -4.75 -0.75 13.89
N SER A 142 -5.97 -0.86 13.38
CA SER A 142 -6.47 -2.00 12.63
C SER A 142 -7.14 -1.48 11.37
N CYS A 143 -6.69 -1.92 10.20
CA CYS A 143 -7.20 -1.46 8.91
C CYS A 143 -7.48 -2.62 7.96
N SER A 144 -8.41 -2.41 7.03
CA SER A 144 -8.60 -3.28 5.87
C SER A 144 -7.52 -3.00 4.82
N VAL A 145 -6.93 -4.04 4.26
CA VAL A 145 -5.97 -3.91 3.16
C VAL A 145 -6.73 -3.81 1.84
N LEU A 146 -6.70 -2.64 1.21
CA LEU A 146 -7.41 -2.37 -0.03
C LEU A 146 -6.41 -2.32 -1.19
N ASN A 147 -6.13 -3.49 -1.75
CA ASN A 147 -5.24 -3.61 -2.90
C ASN A 147 -5.86 -4.54 -3.96
N PRO A 148 -6.30 -4.02 -5.12
CA PRO A 148 -6.95 -4.84 -6.14
C PRO A 148 -6.08 -5.99 -6.67
N THR A 149 -4.76 -5.80 -6.75
CA THR A 149 -3.82 -6.84 -7.19
C THR A 149 -3.74 -7.98 -6.18
N LEU A 150 -3.64 -7.63 -4.89
CA LEU A 150 -3.63 -8.61 -3.80
C LEU A 150 -4.97 -9.36 -3.73
N GLN A 151 -6.10 -8.64 -3.84
CA GLN A 151 -7.44 -9.22 -3.83
C GLN A 151 -7.72 -10.13 -5.05
N ALA A 152 -7.07 -9.88 -6.19
CA ALA A 152 -7.19 -10.75 -7.37
C ALA A 152 -6.51 -12.12 -7.16
N LEU A 153 -5.45 -12.17 -6.35
CA LEU A 153 -4.72 -13.41 -6.03
C LEU A 153 -5.26 -14.08 -4.76
N PHE A 154 -5.68 -13.27 -3.78
CA PHE A 154 -6.11 -13.67 -2.45
C PHE A 154 -7.47 -13.01 -2.15
N PRO A 155 -8.58 -13.65 -2.55
CA PRO A 155 -9.90 -13.01 -2.56
C PRO A 155 -10.56 -12.86 -1.19
N ALA A 156 -10.04 -13.50 -0.13
CA ALA A 156 -10.57 -13.34 1.22
C ALA A 156 -10.11 -12.02 1.87
N SER A 157 -10.67 -11.70 3.04
CA SER A 157 -10.37 -10.46 3.74
C SER A 157 -8.91 -10.42 4.22
N SER A 158 -8.25 -9.30 3.98
CA SER A 158 -6.92 -8.99 4.48
C SER A 158 -6.99 -7.80 5.43
N SER A 159 -6.43 -7.92 6.62
CA SER A 159 -6.37 -6.85 7.62
C SER A 159 -4.94 -6.63 8.07
N LEU A 160 -4.54 -5.37 8.24
CA LEU A 160 -3.23 -4.99 8.77
C LEU A 160 -3.42 -4.36 10.15
N ASN A 161 -2.76 -4.93 11.15
CA ASN A 161 -2.72 -4.38 12.50
C ASN A 161 -1.33 -3.82 12.76
N ILE A 162 -1.26 -2.63 13.35
CA ILE A 162 0.01 -1.99 13.66
C ILE A 162 -0.03 -1.42 15.07
N LEU A 163 0.94 -1.84 15.86
CA LEU A 163 1.23 -1.33 17.19
C LEU A 163 2.42 -0.39 17.07
N ARG A 164 2.34 0.79 17.68
CA ARG A 164 3.38 1.83 17.66
C ARG A 164 3.61 2.36 19.05
N THR A 165 4.84 2.32 19.54
CA THR A 165 5.20 2.84 20.86
C THR A 165 6.01 4.11 20.71
N LEU A 166 5.44 5.25 21.09
CA LEU A 166 6.15 6.53 21.13
C LEU A 166 6.85 6.72 22.48
N GLN A 167 6.11 6.52 23.57
CA GLN A 167 6.63 6.65 24.91
C GLN A 167 5.96 5.64 25.85
N PRO A 168 6.61 4.49 26.14
CA PRO A 168 5.98 3.40 26.88
C PRO A 168 5.61 3.81 28.31
N ALA A 169 6.36 4.74 28.91
CA ALA A 169 6.10 5.26 30.26
C ALA A 169 4.77 6.03 30.40
N PHE A 170 4.15 6.47 29.30
CA PHE A 170 2.86 7.15 29.32
C PHE A 170 1.67 6.21 29.11
N THR A 171 1.93 4.91 28.93
CA THR A 171 0.85 3.92 28.89
C THR A 171 0.37 3.63 30.33
N PRO A 172 -0.92 3.30 30.53
CA PRO A 172 -1.47 3.09 31.87
C PRO A 172 -0.84 1.93 32.63
N LEU A 173 -0.49 0.85 31.93
CA LEU A 173 0.21 -0.31 32.46
C LEU A 173 1.35 -0.69 31.49
N PRO A 174 2.57 -0.16 31.64
CA PRO A 174 3.66 -0.32 30.67
C PRO A 174 3.95 -1.75 30.22
N ASN A 175 3.85 -2.72 31.12
CA ASN A 175 4.13 -4.13 30.82
C ASN A 175 2.92 -4.90 30.22
N VAL A 176 1.77 -4.23 30.05
CA VAL A 176 0.50 -4.86 29.65
C VAL A 176 -0.13 -4.16 28.45
N THR A 177 -0.17 -2.83 28.48
CA THR A 177 -0.82 -1.99 27.45
C THR A 177 0.15 -1.41 26.43
N GLY A 178 1.46 -1.61 26.62
CA GLY A 178 2.53 -1.21 25.71
C GLY A 178 3.37 -2.40 25.26
N PHE A 179 4.28 -2.16 24.32
CA PHE A 179 5.28 -3.13 23.87
C PHE A 179 6.53 -2.39 23.40
N GLY A 180 7.69 -3.05 23.49
CA GLY A 180 8.95 -2.50 23.02
C GLY A 180 9.39 -1.22 23.73
N ASP A 181 10.50 -0.68 23.26
CA ASP A 181 11.02 0.60 23.72
C ASP A 181 10.37 1.77 22.95
N ALA A 182 10.69 3.00 23.35
CA ALA A 182 10.28 4.19 22.61
C ALA A 182 10.83 4.14 21.17
N GLY A 183 9.97 4.36 20.19
CA GLY A 183 10.32 4.24 18.77
C GLY A 183 10.09 2.85 18.17
N SER A 184 9.37 1.96 18.87
CA SER A 184 9.09 0.62 18.34
C SER A 184 7.81 0.57 17.50
N VAL A 185 7.81 -0.29 16.48
CA VAL A 185 6.63 -0.66 15.68
C VAL A 185 6.55 -2.17 15.55
N TYR A 186 5.33 -2.69 15.63
CA TYR A 186 5.03 -4.09 15.41
C TYR A 186 3.78 -4.21 14.53
N ALA A 187 3.95 -4.69 13.31
CA ALA A 187 2.90 -4.81 12.30
C ALA A 187 2.59 -6.28 12.00
N GLN A 188 1.32 -6.61 11.79
CA GLN A 188 0.85 -7.97 11.51
C GLN A 188 -0.15 -7.94 10.36
N LEU A 189 0.02 -8.80 9.36
CA LEU A 189 -0.96 -8.98 8.30
C LEU A 189 -1.74 -10.27 8.50
N TRP A 190 -3.05 -10.14 8.56
CA TRP A 190 -4.02 -11.20 8.76
C TRP A 190 -4.78 -11.45 7.47
N TYR A 191 -4.89 -12.71 7.06
CA TYR A 191 -5.68 -13.14 5.91
C TYR A 191 -6.66 -14.22 6.33
N ASP A 192 -7.94 -13.98 6.09
CA ASP A 192 -9.05 -14.89 6.47
C ASP A 192 -8.99 -15.34 7.94
N GLY A 193 -8.58 -14.43 8.83
CA GLY A 193 -8.47 -14.69 10.27
C GLY A 193 -7.17 -15.33 10.74
N VAL A 194 -6.25 -15.68 9.84
CA VAL A 194 -4.94 -16.27 10.18
C VAL A 194 -3.82 -15.27 9.91
N GLU A 195 -2.93 -15.08 10.87
CA GLU A 195 -1.74 -14.25 10.72
C GLU A 195 -0.82 -14.85 9.66
N GLN A 196 -0.49 -14.09 8.63
CA GLN A 196 0.36 -14.52 7.52
C GLN A 196 1.82 -14.18 7.75
N PHE A 197 2.09 -12.97 8.21
CA PHE A 197 3.44 -12.49 8.52
C PHE A 197 3.35 -11.32 9.50
N TYR A 198 4.48 -11.06 10.14
CA TYR A 198 4.64 -9.92 11.02
C TYR A 198 5.93 -9.17 10.72
N CYS A 199 5.99 -7.90 11.11
CA CYS A 199 7.16 -7.04 10.93
C CYS A 199 7.44 -6.23 12.19
N THR A 200 8.71 -5.99 12.46
CA THR A 200 9.22 -5.30 13.65
C THR A 200 10.22 -4.24 13.25
N ALA A 201 10.27 -3.12 13.95
CA ALA A 201 11.32 -2.10 13.82
C ALA A 201 11.42 -1.29 15.11
N ASP A 202 12.62 -0.85 15.49
CA ASP A 202 12.87 -0.18 16.78
C ASP A 202 13.41 1.25 16.61
N SER A 203 13.66 1.67 15.37
CA SER A 203 14.21 2.98 15.01
C SER A 203 13.17 3.97 14.46
N CYS A 204 11.98 4.00 15.04
CA CYS A 204 10.88 4.80 14.50
C CYS A 204 10.76 6.20 15.11
N THR A 205 10.32 7.14 14.28
CA THR A 205 9.99 8.52 14.69
C THR A 205 8.63 8.92 14.16
N GLN A 206 7.91 9.72 14.94
CA GLN A 206 6.62 10.29 14.53
C GLN A 206 6.79 11.73 14.06
N THR A 207 6.33 12.02 12.85
CA THR A 207 6.23 13.38 12.32
C THR A 207 4.78 13.76 12.09
N THR A 208 4.44 15.01 12.40
CA THR A 208 3.13 15.60 12.10
C THR A 208 3.35 16.65 11.03
N GLY A 209 2.77 16.44 9.85
CA GLY A 209 2.94 17.33 8.70
C GLY A 209 2.06 18.57 8.78
N SER A 210 2.17 19.46 7.79
CA SER A 210 1.22 20.56 7.61
C SER A 210 -0.15 20.00 7.16
N GLY A 211 -1.13 19.96 8.08
CA GLY A 211 -2.47 19.39 7.85
C GLY A 211 -2.77 18.21 8.79
N ASN A 212 -3.91 17.53 8.61
CA ASN A 212 -4.31 16.36 9.41
C ASN A 212 -3.54 15.08 9.01
N MET A 213 -2.23 15.19 8.75
CA MET A 213 -1.38 14.10 8.29
C MET A 213 -0.35 13.71 9.36
N THR A 214 -0.25 12.42 9.63
CA THR A 214 0.71 11.82 10.57
C THR A 214 1.54 10.78 9.86
N GLU A 215 2.84 10.78 10.09
CA GLU A 215 3.75 9.75 9.57
C GLU A 215 4.54 9.11 10.70
N TRP A 216 4.72 7.80 10.58
CA TRP A 216 5.58 7.00 11.43
C TRP A 216 6.69 6.41 10.55
N GLN A 217 7.92 6.87 10.73
CA GLN A 217 9.05 6.54 9.86
C GLN A 217 10.08 5.73 10.63
N CYS A 218 10.41 4.53 10.15
CA CYS A 218 11.41 3.63 10.73
C CYS A 218 12.51 3.33 9.70
N SER A 219 13.70 2.95 10.18
CA SER A 219 14.86 2.65 9.33
C SER A 219 15.32 1.19 9.32
N ASP A 220 14.79 0.36 10.21
CA ASP A 220 15.27 -0.99 10.52
C ASP A 220 14.15 -2.04 10.49
N LEU A 221 13.15 -1.87 9.62
CA LEU A 221 12.08 -2.85 9.43
C LEU A 221 12.68 -4.22 9.14
N GLN A 222 12.12 -5.24 9.78
CA GLN A 222 12.35 -6.64 9.47
C GLN A 222 11.02 -7.37 9.51
N CYS A 223 10.71 -8.13 8.46
CA CYS A 223 9.50 -8.94 8.39
C CYS A 223 9.83 -10.43 8.45
N THR A 224 8.89 -11.23 8.94
CA THR A 224 9.00 -12.68 9.03
C THR A 224 7.70 -13.32 8.55
N CYS A 225 7.80 -14.13 7.50
CA CYS A 225 6.71 -14.93 6.96
C CYS A 225 6.41 -16.12 7.88
N ARG A 226 5.12 -16.39 8.16
CA ARG A 226 4.72 -17.55 8.99
C ARG A 226 4.61 -18.81 8.12
N PRO A 227 5.49 -19.81 8.27
CA PRO A 227 5.55 -20.95 7.35
C PRO A 227 4.23 -21.72 7.23
N LYS A 228 3.90 -22.21 6.04
CA LYS A 228 2.67 -22.99 5.74
C LYS A 228 1.37 -22.20 5.84
N THR A 229 1.42 -20.89 6.04
CA THR A 229 0.24 -20.02 5.83
C THR A 229 0.01 -19.78 4.35
N THR A 230 -1.16 -19.27 3.98
CA THR A 230 -1.56 -19.03 2.59
C THR A 230 -0.54 -18.21 1.81
N PHE A 231 0.09 -17.21 2.43
CA PHE A 231 1.11 -16.38 1.77
C PHE A 231 2.51 -17.00 1.81
N CYS A 232 2.79 -17.90 2.75
CA CYS A 232 4.13 -18.41 3.03
C CYS A 232 4.22 -19.93 2.79
N GLY A 233 3.91 -20.37 1.57
CA GLY A 233 4.07 -21.76 1.14
C GLY A 233 2.92 -22.72 1.46
N GLY A 234 1.83 -22.25 2.08
CA GLY A 234 0.59 -23.01 2.27
C GLY A 234 -0.44 -22.82 1.14
N GLY A 235 -0.28 -21.78 0.32
CA GLY A 235 -1.16 -21.46 -0.82
C GLY A 235 -0.57 -21.82 -2.19
N LEU A 236 -1.20 -21.33 -3.25
CA LEU A 236 -0.74 -21.50 -4.64
C LEU A 236 0.52 -20.70 -4.98
N THR A 237 0.72 -19.58 -4.29
CA THR A 237 1.85 -18.66 -4.50
C THR A 237 2.61 -18.53 -3.19
N ASP A 238 3.91 -18.80 -3.22
CA ASP A 238 4.79 -18.63 -2.07
C ASP A 238 5.47 -17.26 -2.12
N LEU A 239 5.12 -16.39 -1.17
CA LEU A 239 5.66 -15.05 -1.03
C LEU A 239 6.75 -14.97 0.04
N SER A 240 7.18 -16.09 0.64
CA SER A 240 8.12 -16.10 1.77
C SER A 240 9.38 -15.28 1.50
N GLN A 241 10.04 -15.50 0.37
CA GLN A 241 11.24 -14.73 0.00
C GLN A 241 10.99 -13.23 -0.18
N THR A 242 9.81 -12.85 -0.65
CA THR A 242 9.46 -11.43 -0.84
C THR A 242 9.16 -10.78 0.51
N ILE A 243 8.42 -11.48 1.37
CA ILE A 243 8.01 -11.01 2.71
C ILE A 243 9.22 -10.93 3.63
N ASP A 244 10.04 -11.97 3.71
CA ASP A 244 11.27 -11.97 4.52
C ASP A 244 12.31 -10.98 3.97
N GLY A 245 12.20 -10.62 2.68
CA GLY A 245 12.99 -9.58 2.04
C GLY A 245 12.54 -8.14 2.36
N LEU A 246 11.34 -7.95 2.93
CA LEU A 246 10.86 -6.63 3.36
C LEU A 246 11.70 -6.15 4.55
N SER A 247 12.70 -5.33 4.23
CA SER A 247 13.62 -4.78 5.22
C SER A 247 13.94 -3.31 4.96
N GLY A 248 14.54 -2.66 5.96
CA GLY A 248 15.02 -1.28 5.87
C GLY A 248 13.95 -0.25 6.22
N SER A 249 13.72 0.73 5.34
CA SER A 249 12.83 1.85 5.69
C SER A 249 11.35 1.49 5.57
N LEU A 250 10.60 1.81 6.63
CA LEU A 250 9.14 1.76 6.68
C LEU A 250 8.58 3.16 6.87
N ILE A 251 7.54 3.51 6.12
CA ILE A 251 6.72 4.69 6.40
C ILE A 251 5.26 4.26 6.52
N VAL A 252 4.67 4.48 7.69
CA VAL A 252 3.21 4.40 7.87
C VAL A 252 2.67 5.82 7.85
N SER A 253 2.01 6.19 6.76
CA SER A 253 1.40 7.52 6.61
C SER A 253 -0.12 7.41 6.74
N CYS A 254 -0.72 8.36 7.45
CA CYS A 254 -2.17 8.47 7.58
C CYS A 254 -2.58 9.93 7.37
N SER A 255 -3.60 10.15 6.55
CA SER A 255 -4.19 11.46 6.29
C SER A 255 -5.68 11.40 6.59
N VAL A 256 -6.16 12.36 7.38
CA VAL A 256 -7.58 12.51 7.68
C VAL A 256 -8.14 13.63 6.80
N SER A 257 -9.28 13.38 6.16
CA SER A 257 -9.97 14.38 5.35
C SER A 257 -10.39 15.60 6.18
N SER A 258 -10.58 16.74 5.53
CA SER A 258 -10.86 18.03 6.20
C SER A 258 -12.18 18.04 6.96
N ASP A 259 -13.12 17.17 6.59
CA ASP A 259 -14.41 16.93 7.25
C ASP A 259 -14.32 15.87 8.37
N GLY A 260 -13.14 15.29 8.61
CA GLY A 260 -12.91 14.28 9.64
C GLY A 260 -13.55 12.92 9.35
N SER A 261 -14.15 12.73 8.17
CA SER A 261 -15.00 11.57 7.87
C SER A 261 -14.25 10.38 7.28
N THR A 262 -13.12 10.62 6.59
CA THR A 262 -12.36 9.58 5.91
C THR A 262 -10.89 9.64 6.31
N THR A 263 -10.34 8.48 6.68
CA THR A 263 -8.91 8.33 6.95
C THR A 263 -8.31 7.41 5.90
N SER A 264 -7.34 7.92 5.15
CA SER A 264 -6.56 7.14 4.19
C SER A 264 -5.16 6.91 4.75
N CYS A 265 -4.76 5.66 4.87
CA CYS A 265 -3.42 5.28 5.32
C CYS A 265 -2.67 4.45 4.28
N GLY A 266 -1.34 4.45 4.38
CA GLY A 266 -0.46 3.64 3.54
C GLY A 266 0.66 3.01 4.36
N PHE A 267 0.94 1.73 4.12
CA PHE A 267 2.11 1.03 4.63
C PHE A 267 3.14 0.94 3.50
N GLN A 268 4.13 1.84 3.56
CA GLN A 268 5.07 2.10 2.48
C GLN A 268 6.44 1.51 2.79
N GLN A 269 6.94 0.73 1.84
CA GLN A 269 8.27 0.14 1.86
C GLN A 269 8.74 0.04 0.40
N SER A 270 10.04 0.10 0.12
CA SER A 270 10.58 0.19 -1.25
C SER A 270 10.07 -0.90 -2.22
N ILE A 271 10.06 -2.16 -1.79
CA ILE A 271 9.54 -3.32 -2.53
C ILE A 271 8.04 -3.17 -2.73
N LEU A 272 7.28 -2.90 -1.66
CA LEU A 272 5.83 -2.70 -1.76
C LEU A 272 5.47 -1.54 -2.69
N ASN A 273 6.26 -0.47 -2.66
CA ASN A 273 6.04 0.69 -3.52
C ASN A 273 6.28 0.35 -5.00
N SER A 274 7.26 -0.51 -5.28
CA SER A 274 7.51 -0.99 -6.65
C SER A 274 6.39 -1.89 -7.18
N LEU A 275 5.72 -2.64 -6.29
CA LEU A 275 4.66 -3.58 -6.66
C LEU A 275 3.28 -2.93 -6.72
N PHE A 276 2.99 -2.00 -5.81
CA PHE A 276 1.63 -1.49 -5.56
C PHE A 276 1.49 0.03 -5.74
N GLY A 277 2.57 0.73 -6.12
CA GLY A 277 2.59 2.17 -6.32
C GLY A 277 3.10 2.94 -5.09
N SER A 278 3.20 4.27 -5.19
CA SER A 278 3.90 5.10 -4.19
C SER A 278 3.36 5.02 -2.76
N ASN A 279 2.10 4.61 -2.57
CA ASN A 279 1.49 4.46 -1.25
C ASN A 279 1.70 3.06 -0.64
N GLY A 280 2.47 2.19 -1.30
CA GLY A 280 2.70 0.81 -0.87
C GLY A 280 1.39 0.04 -0.74
N LEU A 281 1.19 -0.61 0.40
CA LEU A 281 -0.09 -1.23 0.74
C LEU A 281 -1.07 -0.16 1.20
N SER A 282 -2.10 0.09 0.38
CA SER A 282 -3.16 1.05 0.69
C SER A 282 -4.12 0.46 1.74
N LEU A 283 -4.48 1.27 2.73
CA LEU A 283 -5.29 0.87 3.88
C LEU A 283 -6.56 1.71 3.97
N SER A 284 -7.69 1.06 4.21
CA SER A 284 -9.01 1.69 4.41
C SER A 284 -9.65 1.24 5.72
N ASP A 285 -10.72 1.92 6.12
CA ASP A 285 -11.55 1.55 7.27
C ASP A 285 -10.74 1.37 8.56
N CYS A 286 -9.74 2.25 8.74
CA CYS A 286 -8.82 2.20 9.85
C CYS A 286 -9.48 2.66 11.16
N SER A 287 -9.46 1.80 12.17
CA SER A 287 -9.75 2.15 13.55
C SER A 287 -8.44 2.39 14.31
N PHE A 288 -8.32 3.51 15.01
CA PHE A 288 -7.19 3.85 15.89
C PHE A 288 -7.65 3.85 17.33
N GLY A 289 -6.73 3.52 18.24
CA GLY A 289 -7.03 3.54 19.66
C GLY A 289 -5.76 3.44 20.51
N GLU A 290 -5.62 4.35 21.46
CA GLU A 290 -4.73 4.19 22.61
C GLU A 290 -5.41 4.74 23.87
N CYS A 291 -5.26 4.05 24.98
CA CYS A 291 -5.66 4.57 26.28
C CYS A 291 -4.52 5.40 26.84
N VAL A 292 -4.70 6.71 26.99
CA VAL A 292 -3.67 7.65 27.45
C VAL A 292 -4.29 8.71 28.35
N ALA A 293 -3.54 9.21 29.34
CA ALA A 293 -4.03 10.27 30.21
C ALA A 293 -4.21 11.59 29.44
N GLN A 294 -5.29 12.32 29.71
CA GLN A 294 -5.56 13.59 29.03
C GLN A 294 -4.43 14.61 29.21
N SER A 295 -3.79 14.63 30.38
CA SER A 295 -2.61 15.47 30.67
C SER A 295 -1.43 15.26 29.72
N VAL A 296 -1.24 14.04 29.20
CA VAL A 296 -0.19 13.72 28.21
C VAL A 296 -0.53 14.37 26.86
N ILE A 297 -1.80 14.27 26.44
CA ILE A 297 -2.29 14.88 25.19
C ILE A 297 -2.16 16.41 25.29
N ASP A 298 -2.60 16.99 26.40
CA ASP A 298 -2.57 18.44 26.64
C ASP A 298 -1.13 18.95 26.64
N SER A 299 -0.19 18.25 27.29
CA SER A 299 1.24 18.60 27.31
C SER A 299 1.90 18.51 25.94
N ALA A 300 1.52 17.53 25.13
CA ALA A 300 1.98 17.40 23.75
C ALA A 300 1.36 18.46 22.82
N SER A 301 0.25 19.08 23.21
CA SER A 301 -0.34 20.22 22.49
C SER A 301 0.30 21.55 22.91
N SER A 302 0.63 21.75 24.19
CA SER A 302 1.23 22.98 24.71
C SER A 302 2.72 23.14 24.38
N SER A 303 3.43 22.03 24.15
CA SER A 303 4.81 22.04 23.63
C SER A 303 4.92 22.54 22.17
N SER A 304 3.80 22.76 21.48
CA SER A 304 3.76 23.47 20.19
C SER A 304 3.66 25.00 20.32
N SER A 305 3.61 25.54 21.53
CA SER A 305 3.63 26.97 21.84
C SER A 305 4.77 27.36 22.79
N SER A 306 6.03 27.16 22.38
CA SER A 306 7.17 27.78 23.06
C SER A 306 7.38 29.22 22.54
N GLY A 307 6.62 30.15 23.11
CA GLY A 307 6.86 31.58 23.03
C GLY A 307 6.58 32.17 24.41
N THR A 308 7.65 32.58 25.09
CA THR A 308 7.68 33.13 26.45
C THR A 308 6.56 34.14 26.75
N THR A 309 5.77 33.87 27.80
CA THR A 309 4.93 34.87 28.47
C THR A 309 5.79 35.66 29.47
N GLU A 310 6.13 36.90 29.12
CA GLU A 310 6.16 37.97 30.11
C GLU A 310 4.92 38.83 29.91
N ASP A 311 4.28 39.15 31.03
CA ASP A 311 3.19 40.10 31.14
C ASP A 311 3.54 41.44 30.47
N ILE A 312 2.56 42.08 29.82
CA ILE A 312 2.35 43.55 29.86
C ILE A 312 1.07 43.87 29.07
N HIS A 313 0.08 44.42 29.79
CA HIS A 313 -0.94 45.29 29.23
C HIS A 313 -0.27 46.44 28.45
N LYS A 314 -0.37 46.49 27.12
CA LYS A 314 -0.23 47.75 26.36
C LYS A 314 -0.91 47.71 25.00
N SER A 315 -1.62 48.81 24.75
CA SER A 315 -2.38 49.22 23.58
C SER A 315 -1.78 48.86 22.21
N LEU A 316 -2.67 48.48 21.29
CA LEU A 316 -2.44 48.23 19.86
C LEU A 316 -1.47 49.24 19.22
N SER A 317 -0.32 48.74 18.77
CA SER A 317 0.69 49.48 18.00
C SER A 317 0.34 49.47 16.51
N GLY A 318 0.55 50.60 15.84
CA GLY A 318 0.20 50.85 14.42
C GLY A 318 0.79 49.88 13.39
N GLY A 319 1.66 48.95 13.78
CA GLY A 319 2.15 47.86 12.93
C GLY A 319 1.08 46.81 12.58
N VAL A 320 0.09 46.58 13.45
CA VAL A 320 -0.99 45.59 13.18
C VAL A 320 -1.91 46.07 12.05
N ILE A 321 -2.12 47.38 11.93
CA ILE A 321 -2.92 47.99 10.86
C ILE A 321 -2.18 47.88 9.52
N ALA A 322 -0.86 48.06 9.51
CA ALA A 322 -0.05 47.89 8.29
C ALA A 322 0.01 46.41 7.83
N GLY A 323 0.10 45.46 8.76
CA GLY A 323 0.09 44.03 8.46
C GLY A 323 -1.22 43.55 7.85
N LEU A 324 -2.37 43.99 8.37
CA LEU A 324 -3.69 43.59 7.87
C LEU A 324 -3.97 44.14 6.45
N VAL A 325 -3.44 45.30 6.09
CA VAL A 325 -3.55 45.84 4.73
C VAL A 325 -2.73 45.02 3.72
N VAL A 326 -1.53 44.57 4.11
CA VAL A 326 -0.69 43.72 3.26
C VAL A 326 -1.32 42.34 3.07
N VAL A 327 -1.82 41.72 4.14
CA VAL A 327 -2.51 40.42 4.05
C VAL A 327 -3.81 40.55 3.25
N GLY A 328 -4.58 41.62 3.44
CA GLY A 328 -5.80 41.88 2.67
C GLY A 328 -5.51 42.07 1.17
N SER A 329 -4.47 42.83 0.83
CA SER A 329 -4.08 43.03 -0.57
C SER A 329 -3.54 41.77 -1.24
N LEU A 330 -2.84 40.89 -0.52
CA LEU A 330 -2.43 39.57 -1.01
C LEU A 330 -3.62 38.64 -1.25
N ILE A 331 -4.63 38.64 -0.37
CA ILE A 331 -5.86 37.85 -0.55
C ILE A 331 -6.63 38.34 -1.77
N VAL A 332 -6.75 39.65 -1.97
CA VAL A 332 -7.42 40.23 -3.15
C VAL A 332 -6.65 39.89 -4.43
N LEU A 333 -5.32 39.91 -4.43
CA LEU A 333 -4.49 39.48 -5.54
C LEU A 333 -4.66 37.98 -5.86
N ALA A 334 -4.71 37.13 -4.82
CA ALA A 334 -4.94 35.70 -4.97
C ALA A 334 -6.33 35.42 -5.56
N LEU A 335 -7.36 36.11 -5.08
CA LEU A 335 -8.72 36.02 -5.63
C LEU A 335 -8.81 36.56 -7.05
N ALA A 336 -8.08 37.62 -7.39
CA ALA A 336 -7.99 38.13 -8.76
C ALA A 336 -7.27 37.13 -9.69
N PHE A 337 -6.22 36.45 -9.22
CA PHE A 337 -5.54 35.39 -9.96
C PHE A 337 -6.42 34.16 -10.15
N LEU A 338 -7.16 33.76 -9.13
CA LEU A 338 -8.13 32.66 -9.23
C LEU A 338 -9.30 33.03 -10.15
N ALA A 339 -9.82 34.26 -10.09
CA ALA A 339 -10.84 34.75 -11.00
C ALA A 339 -10.33 34.84 -12.43
N PHE A 340 -9.10 35.32 -12.64
CA PHE A 340 -8.44 35.35 -13.95
C PHE A 340 -8.21 33.93 -14.48
N GLY A 341 -7.74 33.01 -13.63
CA GLY A 341 -7.60 31.60 -13.93
C GLY A 341 -8.94 30.96 -14.31
N PHE A 342 -10.00 31.25 -13.56
CA PHE A 342 -11.34 30.74 -13.81
C PHE A 342 -11.97 31.34 -15.08
N VAL A 343 -11.72 32.62 -15.39
CA VAL A 343 -12.15 33.27 -16.64
C VAL A 343 -11.37 32.72 -17.83
N ARG A 344 -10.05 32.51 -17.71
CA ARG A 344 -9.22 31.89 -18.74
C ARG A 344 -9.61 30.43 -18.96
N GLN A 345 -9.93 29.69 -17.90
CA GLN A 345 -10.43 28.32 -17.95
C GLN A 345 -11.84 28.27 -18.55
N ARG A 346 -12.71 29.24 -18.28
CA ARG A 346 -14.03 29.35 -18.94
C ARG A 346 -13.93 29.77 -20.41
N ARG A 347 -12.96 30.62 -20.78
CA ARG A 347 -12.68 30.97 -22.19
C ARG A 347 -12.09 29.79 -22.96
N ALA A 348 -11.24 28.97 -22.32
CA ALA A 348 -10.79 27.70 -22.89
C ALA A 348 -11.90 26.64 -22.99
N ARG A 349 -12.86 26.63 -22.05
CA ARG A 349 -14.05 25.73 -22.09
C ARG A 349 -15.11 26.15 -23.12
N LYS A 350 -15.17 27.42 -23.52
CA LYS A 350 -16.05 27.89 -24.60
C LYS A 350 -15.57 27.53 -26.02
N GLY A 351 -14.35 27.01 -26.17
CA GLY A 351 -13.81 26.54 -27.44
C GLY A 351 -14.11 25.09 -27.81
N TRP A 352 -14.83 24.32 -26.98
CA TRP A 352 -15.17 22.91 -27.27
C TRP A 352 -16.66 22.70 -27.59
N ALA A 353 -17.51 23.71 -27.40
CA ALA A 353 -18.92 23.60 -27.73
C ALA A 353 -19.13 24.07 -29.18
N ASN A 354 -19.23 23.09 -30.08
CA ASN A 354 -19.46 23.19 -31.53
C ASN A 354 -18.19 23.33 -32.37
N GLU A 355 -17.49 22.22 -32.58
CA GLU A 355 -16.69 22.08 -33.80
C GLU A 355 -16.78 20.65 -34.32
N ALA A 356 -17.10 20.55 -35.61
CA ALA A 356 -17.27 19.33 -36.34
C ALA A 356 -16.02 18.44 -36.20
N VAL A 357 -16.23 17.13 -36.12
CA VAL A 357 -15.18 16.12 -36.27
C VAL A 357 -14.56 16.29 -37.66
N GLY A 358 -13.54 17.15 -37.76
CA GLY A 358 -12.75 17.31 -38.96
C GLY A 358 -11.88 16.07 -39.16
N ASN A 359 -11.75 15.63 -40.41
CA ASN A 359 -10.86 14.55 -40.85
C ASN A 359 -9.41 14.82 -40.43
N GLY A 360 -9.04 14.40 -39.22
CA GLY A 360 -7.68 14.36 -38.72
C GLY A 360 -7.28 12.90 -38.55
N GLY A 361 -6.47 12.38 -39.46
CA GLY A 361 -5.89 11.05 -39.34
C GLY A 361 -4.47 11.07 -38.78
N VAL A 362 -3.99 9.90 -38.34
CA VAL A 362 -2.60 9.68 -37.91
C VAL A 362 -1.90 8.81 -38.95
N THR A 363 -0.77 9.27 -39.46
CA THR A 363 0.16 8.43 -40.23
C THR A 363 1.13 7.76 -39.28
N ILE A 364 1.27 6.44 -39.39
CA ILE A 364 2.25 5.65 -38.63
C ILE A 364 3.29 5.13 -39.62
N ALA A 365 4.54 5.58 -39.46
CA ALA A 365 5.66 5.13 -40.28
C ALA A 365 6.74 4.53 -39.39
N TRP A 366 7.34 3.42 -39.81
CA TRP A 366 8.45 2.80 -39.10
C TRP A 366 9.57 2.43 -40.06
N ARG A 367 10.80 2.58 -39.58
CA ARG A 367 12.01 2.29 -40.34
C ARG A 367 12.98 1.48 -39.51
N ASP A 368 13.49 0.43 -40.14
CA ASP A 368 14.59 -0.41 -39.65
C ASP A 368 14.31 -0.95 -38.23
N VAL A 369 13.07 -1.36 -37.99
CA VAL A 369 12.63 -1.86 -36.69
C VAL A 369 13.11 -3.30 -36.51
N SER A 370 14.00 -3.49 -35.55
CA SER A 370 14.44 -4.82 -35.10
C SER A 370 14.12 -5.01 -33.63
N TYR A 371 13.82 -6.24 -33.25
CA TYR A 371 13.53 -6.62 -31.87
C TYR A 371 14.25 -7.91 -31.52
N VAL A 372 15.09 -7.84 -30.49
CA VAL A 372 15.94 -8.93 -30.03
C VAL A 372 15.68 -9.21 -28.56
N VAL A 373 15.44 -10.48 -28.23
CA VAL A 373 15.23 -10.94 -26.84
C VAL A 373 16.53 -11.59 -26.34
N PRO A 374 17.10 -11.13 -25.22
CA PRO A 374 18.24 -11.82 -24.62
C PRO A 374 17.80 -13.18 -24.08
N GLY A 375 18.61 -14.20 -24.34
CA GLY A 375 18.42 -15.59 -23.94
C GLY A 375 18.66 -15.78 -22.45
N VAL A 376 18.02 -16.82 -21.91
CA VAL A 376 17.79 -17.00 -20.47
C VAL A 376 18.96 -17.68 -19.74
N ASN A 377 20.08 -17.94 -20.40
CA ASN A 377 21.24 -18.61 -19.79
C ASN A 377 22.26 -17.63 -19.17
N GLY A 378 21.80 -16.61 -18.46
CA GLY A 378 22.68 -15.57 -17.91
C GLY A 378 22.14 -14.73 -16.75
N ILE A 379 21.10 -15.18 -16.03
CA ILE A 379 20.69 -14.54 -14.76
C ILE A 379 21.47 -15.17 -13.58
N GLY A 380 22.79 -15.25 -13.75
CA GLY A 380 23.74 -15.71 -12.74
C GLY A 380 24.90 -14.73 -12.70
N LEU A 381 25.22 -14.26 -11.49
CA LEU A 381 26.33 -13.37 -11.14
C LEU A 381 27.52 -13.45 -12.13
N ASP A 382 27.82 -12.34 -12.82
CA ASP A 382 29.18 -12.12 -13.32
C ASP A 382 29.52 -10.62 -13.31
N LEU A 383 29.62 -10.07 -12.10
CA LEU A 383 30.11 -8.72 -11.81
C LEU A 383 31.65 -8.61 -11.90
N PHE A 384 32.38 -9.67 -12.27
CA PHE A 384 33.84 -9.65 -12.36
C PHE A 384 34.39 -10.57 -13.46
N ARG A 385 34.41 -10.09 -14.71
CA ARG A 385 35.42 -10.60 -15.66
C ARG A 385 35.83 -9.55 -16.70
N LYS A 386 36.93 -8.87 -16.39
CA LYS A 386 37.76 -8.15 -17.38
C LYS A 386 38.46 -9.16 -18.30
N ASN A 387 38.54 -8.77 -19.57
CA ASN A 387 39.40 -9.28 -20.64
C ASN A 387 39.19 -10.72 -21.12
N LYS A 388 38.62 -10.86 -22.32
CA LYS A 388 39.28 -11.56 -23.44
C LYS A 388 38.62 -11.23 -24.79
N LEU A 389 39.34 -10.53 -25.66
CA LEU A 389 39.12 -10.62 -27.11
C LEU A 389 39.81 -11.91 -27.59
N THR A 390 39.09 -12.77 -28.32
CA THR A 390 39.48 -13.31 -29.64
C THR A 390 38.43 -14.31 -30.17
N THR A 391 38.01 -14.04 -31.42
CA THR A 391 37.86 -14.96 -32.55
C THR A 391 36.83 -16.11 -32.51
N GLU A 392 35.95 -16.07 -33.53
CA GLU A 392 35.16 -17.15 -34.16
C GLU A 392 34.07 -17.88 -33.35
N GLY A 393 32.85 -17.81 -33.88
CA GLY A 393 31.82 -18.84 -33.71
C GLY A 393 31.24 -19.01 -32.30
N GLY A 394 30.69 -17.95 -31.71
CA GLY A 394 29.97 -18.04 -30.43
C GLY A 394 28.49 -17.70 -30.61
N PHE A 395 27.60 -18.66 -30.32
CA PHE A 395 26.18 -18.41 -30.13
C PHE A 395 25.99 -17.27 -29.11
N THR A 396 25.73 -16.05 -29.59
CA THR A 396 25.01 -15.08 -28.77
C THR A 396 23.61 -15.66 -28.63
N ASP A 397 23.26 -16.09 -27.42
CA ASP A 397 21.92 -16.54 -27.06
C ASP A 397 20.99 -15.30 -27.10
N GLU A 398 20.88 -14.65 -28.25
CA GLU A 398 20.04 -13.48 -28.51
C GLU A 398 19.07 -13.91 -29.61
N LYS A 399 17.79 -14.02 -29.26
CA LYS A 399 16.76 -14.44 -30.20
C LYS A 399 16.23 -13.22 -30.95
N VAL A 400 16.60 -13.09 -32.22
CA VAL A 400 16.03 -12.10 -33.13
C VAL A 400 14.59 -12.49 -33.46
N ILE A 401 13.65 -11.58 -33.17
CA ILE A 401 12.21 -11.78 -33.40
C ILE A 401 11.71 -10.91 -34.56
N LEU A 402 12.23 -9.69 -34.69
CA LEU A 402 12.03 -8.80 -35.83
C LEU A 402 13.39 -8.36 -36.34
N ASP A 403 13.56 -8.35 -37.65
CA ASP A 403 14.81 -7.95 -38.31
C ASP A 403 14.53 -6.92 -39.41
N ASN A 404 14.95 -5.68 -39.15
CA ASN A 404 14.96 -4.56 -40.07
C ASN A 404 13.63 -4.30 -40.81
N VAL A 405 12.51 -4.35 -40.08
CA VAL A 405 11.17 -4.20 -40.66
C VAL A 405 10.85 -2.71 -40.85
N SER A 406 10.35 -2.35 -42.04
CA SER A 406 9.98 -0.98 -42.40
C SER A 406 8.60 -0.94 -43.05
N GLY A 407 7.87 0.17 -42.90
CA GLY A 407 6.56 0.36 -43.52
C GLY A 407 5.84 1.63 -43.09
N CYS A 408 4.67 1.86 -43.66
CA CYS A 408 3.85 3.04 -43.39
C CYS A 408 2.36 2.71 -43.53
N VAL A 409 1.53 3.30 -42.65
CA VAL A 409 0.07 3.27 -42.73
C VAL A 409 -0.45 4.71 -42.67
N GLU A 410 -1.18 5.11 -43.70
CA GLU A 410 -1.79 6.41 -43.82
C GLU A 410 -3.23 6.43 -43.27
N PRO A 411 -3.76 7.61 -42.90
CA PRO A 411 -5.17 7.79 -42.59
C PRO A 411 -6.10 7.14 -43.61
N GLY A 412 -7.15 6.47 -43.11
CA GLY A 412 -8.15 5.81 -43.95
C GLY A 412 -7.71 4.46 -44.55
N HIS A 413 -6.45 4.05 -44.38
CA HIS A 413 -5.98 2.75 -44.83
C HIS A 413 -6.11 1.67 -43.76
N MET A 414 -6.37 0.44 -44.20
CA MET A 414 -6.33 -0.76 -43.37
C MET A 414 -5.10 -1.59 -43.77
N MET A 415 -4.24 -1.90 -42.79
CA MET A 415 -3.08 -2.78 -43.00
C MET A 415 -3.33 -4.14 -42.35
N ALA A 416 -3.17 -5.21 -43.14
CA ALA A 416 -3.17 -6.59 -42.65
C ALA A 416 -1.74 -7.15 -42.63
N ILE A 417 -1.31 -7.69 -41.48
CA ILE A 417 -0.01 -8.38 -41.35
C ILE A 417 -0.27 -9.89 -41.35
N LEU A 418 0.24 -10.59 -42.35
CA LEU A 418 0.05 -12.03 -42.54
C LEU A 418 1.39 -12.76 -42.42
N GLY A 419 1.38 -13.97 -41.87
CA GLY A 419 2.57 -14.79 -41.69
C GLY A 419 2.35 -15.96 -40.71
N PRO A 420 3.25 -16.95 -40.68
CA PRO A 420 3.11 -18.15 -39.86
C PRO A 420 3.11 -17.82 -38.35
N SER A 421 2.65 -18.77 -37.52
CA SER A 421 2.75 -18.63 -36.07
C SER A 421 4.21 -18.45 -35.65
N GLY A 422 4.48 -17.53 -34.72
CA GLY A 422 5.84 -17.21 -34.27
C GLY A 422 6.62 -16.21 -35.13
N ALA A 423 6.09 -15.74 -36.27
CA ALA A 423 6.76 -14.78 -37.16
C ALA A 423 6.87 -13.33 -36.61
N GLY A 424 6.60 -13.09 -35.33
CA GLY A 424 6.71 -11.74 -34.73
C GLY A 424 5.56 -10.76 -35.03
N LYS A 425 4.45 -11.21 -35.65
CA LYS A 425 3.30 -10.34 -36.01
C LYS A 425 2.76 -9.52 -34.83
N THR A 426 2.39 -10.21 -33.75
CA THR A 426 1.88 -9.57 -32.53
C THR A 426 2.92 -8.61 -31.94
N THR A 427 4.19 -9.03 -31.96
CA THR A 427 5.31 -8.22 -31.48
C THR A 427 5.47 -6.91 -32.26
N LEU A 428 5.36 -6.95 -33.59
CA LEU A 428 5.40 -5.74 -34.43
C LEU A 428 4.24 -4.80 -34.09
N VAL A 429 3.00 -5.30 -33.99
CA VAL A 429 1.83 -4.47 -33.65
C VAL A 429 1.97 -3.82 -32.26
N GLU A 430 2.49 -4.56 -31.28
CA GLU A 430 2.71 -4.03 -29.93
C GLU A 430 3.79 -2.93 -29.88
N ILE A 431 4.87 -3.08 -30.65
CA ILE A 431 5.92 -2.05 -30.79
C ILE A 431 5.34 -0.80 -31.46
N LEU A 432 4.57 -0.96 -32.54
CA LEU A 432 3.90 0.15 -33.22
C LEU A 432 2.90 0.87 -32.30
N ALA A 433 2.21 0.12 -31.42
CA ALA A 433 1.32 0.67 -30.39
C ALA A 433 2.05 1.35 -29.23
N GLY A 434 3.39 1.28 -29.16
CA GLY A 434 4.20 1.92 -28.13
C GLY A 434 4.25 1.17 -26.80
N LYS A 435 3.96 -0.14 -26.80
CA LYS A 435 4.11 -0.96 -25.58
C LYS A 435 5.59 -1.21 -25.29
N GLN A 436 5.96 -1.10 -24.01
CA GLN A 436 7.29 -1.46 -23.53
C GLN A 436 7.47 -2.98 -23.59
N LYS A 437 8.65 -3.42 -24.01
CA LYS A 437 9.03 -4.83 -24.14
C LYS A 437 10.35 -5.07 -23.39
N MET A 438 10.53 -6.27 -22.87
CA MET A 438 11.74 -6.66 -22.12
C MET A 438 13.00 -6.75 -22.99
N GLY A 439 12.85 -7.04 -24.28
CA GLY A 439 13.97 -7.11 -25.23
C GLY A 439 14.42 -5.72 -25.73
N ARG A 440 15.50 -5.72 -26.53
CA ARG A 440 16.03 -4.51 -27.16
C ARG A 440 15.27 -4.23 -28.45
N VAL A 441 14.65 -3.05 -28.54
CA VAL A 441 14.03 -2.53 -29.78
C VAL A 441 14.99 -1.51 -30.39
N THR A 442 15.32 -1.67 -31.68
CA THR A 442 16.09 -0.70 -32.48
C THR A 442 15.23 -0.20 -33.64
N GLY A 443 15.68 0.88 -34.31
CA GLY A 443 14.94 1.52 -35.39
C GLY A 443 14.12 2.73 -34.92
N SER A 444 13.23 3.21 -35.78
CA SER A 444 12.39 4.38 -35.49
C SER A 444 10.92 4.12 -35.82
N VAL A 445 10.03 4.61 -34.96
CA VAL A 445 8.56 4.61 -35.18
C VAL A 445 8.09 6.05 -35.02
N ASN A 446 7.60 6.63 -36.11
CA ASN A 446 7.09 7.99 -36.15
C ASN A 446 5.56 7.99 -36.29
N ARG A 447 4.90 8.85 -35.52
CA ARG A 447 3.44 8.98 -35.48
C ARG A 447 3.08 10.42 -35.74
N THR A 448 2.74 10.73 -36.98
CA THR A 448 2.45 12.10 -37.40
C THR A 448 0.94 12.28 -37.45
N ALA A 449 0.42 13.13 -36.56
CA ALA A 449 -0.97 13.56 -36.63
C ALA A 449 -1.12 14.62 -37.74
N GLY A 450 -2.23 14.56 -38.49
CA GLY A 450 -2.54 15.55 -39.53
C GLY A 450 -2.53 17.00 -39.00
N THR A 451 -2.34 17.95 -39.92
CA THR A 451 -2.08 19.39 -39.65
C THR A 451 -3.12 20.10 -38.77
N THR A 452 -4.33 19.56 -38.64
CA THR A 452 -5.38 20.08 -37.74
C THR A 452 -5.19 19.69 -36.27
N ALA A 453 -4.52 18.57 -35.98
CA ALA A 453 -4.25 18.11 -34.61
C ALA A 453 -3.05 18.83 -33.96
N ALA A 454 -2.10 19.31 -34.77
CA ALA A 454 -0.92 20.03 -34.30
C ALA A 454 -1.24 21.46 -33.79
N ALA A 455 -2.36 22.05 -34.23
CA ALA A 455 -2.73 23.44 -33.92
C ALA A 455 -3.23 23.65 -32.47
N TYR A 456 -3.58 22.59 -31.74
CA TYR A 456 -4.27 22.68 -30.44
C TYR A 456 -3.47 22.18 -29.23
N GLY A 457 -2.14 22.06 -29.33
CA GLY A 457 -1.27 21.72 -28.19
C GLY A 457 -1.52 20.34 -27.59
N ALA A 458 -2.22 19.45 -28.30
CA ALA A 458 -2.49 18.09 -27.86
C ALA A 458 -1.29 17.19 -28.16
N GLY A 459 -0.62 16.73 -27.09
CA GLY A 459 0.48 15.78 -27.16
C GLY A 459 0.10 14.48 -27.87
N SER A 460 1.13 13.81 -28.41
CA SER A 460 1.21 12.44 -28.96
C SER A 460 -0.06 11.83 -29.59
N ALA A 461 0.08 11.32 -30.82
CA ALA A 461 -0.98 10.57 -31.50
C ALA A 461 -1.65 9.54 -30.57
N ARG A 462 -2.98 9.61 -30.44
CA ARG A 462 -3.77 8.67 -29.62
C ARG A 462 -3.92 7.35 -30.37
N ILE A 463 -3.39 6.27 -29.82
CA ILE A 463 -3.52 4.91 -30.36
C ILE A 463 -4.41 4.08 -29.45
N ALA A 464 -5.35 3.35 -30.04
CA ALA A 464 -6.09 2.29 -29.37
C ALA A 464 -5.48 0.94 -29.75
N PHE A 465 -5.21 0.09 -28.75
CA PHE A 465 -4.69 -1.26 -28.95
C PHE A 465 -5.70 -2.28 -28.38
N VAL A 466 -6.08 -3.26 -29.21
CA VAL A 466 -6.96 -4.37 -28.82
C VAL A 466 -6.08 -5.62 -28.66
N PRO A 467 -5.96 -6.19 -27.45
CA PRO A 467 -5.15 -7.40 -27.22
C PRO A 467 -5.77 -8.64 -27.85
N GLN A 468 -4.96 -9.70 -27.99
CA GLN A 468 -5.42 -10.99 -28.54
C GLN A 468 -6.39 -11.74 -27.60
N GLN A 469 -6.27 -11.54 -26.28
CA GLN A 469 -7.17 -12.10 -25.28
C GLN A 469 -8.01 -10.98 -24.68
N ASP A 470 -9.32 -11.18 -24.67
CA ASP A 470 -10.26 -10.25 -24.05
C ASP A 470 -10.21 -10.43 -22.53
N VAL A 471 -9.78 -9.37 -21.83
CA VAL A 471 -9.85 -9.29 -20.37
C VAL A 471 -10.99 -8.34 -20.02
N LEU A 472 -12.16 -8.91 -19.74
CA LEU A 472 -13.37 -8.17 -19.43
C LEU A 472 -13.95 -8.62 -18.08
N PRO A 473 -14.61 -7.73 -17.31
CA PRO A 473 -15.25 -8.09 -16.06
C PRO A 473 -16.41 -9.06 -16.32
N ALA A 474 -16.29 -10.29 -15.82
CA ALA A 474 -17.28 -11.36 -16.06
C ALA A 474 -18.67 -11.06 -15.48
N THR A 475 -18.75 -10.24 -14.43
CA THR A 475 -19.98 -9.94 -13.70
C THR A 475 -20.79 -8.80 -14.29
N LEU A 476 -20.16 -7.95 -15.12
CA LEU A 476 -20.82 -6.80 -15.73
C LEU A 476 -21.55 -7.17 -17.01
N THR A 477 -22.60 -6.42 -17.31
CA THR A 477 -23.21 -6.42 -18.64
C THR A 477 -22.33 -5.69 -19.66
N VAL A 478 -22.54 -5.98 -20.95
CA VAL A 478 -21.84 -5.28 -22.05
C VAL A 478 -21.98 -3.76 -21.91
N ARG A 479 -23.19 -3.28 -21.61
CA ARG A 479 -23.50 -1.85 -21.40
C ARG A 479 -22.77 -1.29 -20.19
N GLU A 480 -22.79 -1.96 -19.04
CA GLU A 480 -22.11 -1.50 -17.84
C GLU A 480 -20.60 -1.44 -18.03
N ALA A 481 -20.00 -2.42 -18.70
CA ALA A 481 -18.57 -2.42 -18.99
C ALA A 481 -18.16 -1.26 -19.89
N LEU A 482 -18.98 -0.93 -20.91
CA LEU A 482 -18.74 0.22 -21.78
C LEU A 482 -18.95 1.56 -21.07
N VAL A 483 -19.96 1.68 -20.21
CA VAL A 483 -20.18 2.85 -19.35
C VAL A 483 -19.01 3.05 -18.40
N PHE A 484 -18.54 1.98 -17.77
CA PHE A 484 -17.38 2.02 -16.87
C PHE A 484 -16.12 2.49 -17.61
N ALA A 485 -15.85 1.93 -18.80
CA ALA A 485 -14.73 2.36 -19.64
C ALA A 485 -14.86 3.83 -20.07
N ALA A 486 -16.06 4.27 -20.43
CA ALA A 486 -16.33 5.66 -20.81
C ALA A 486 -16.16 6.64 -19.63
N ALA A 487 -16.58 6.24 -18.43
CA ALA A 487 -16.41 7.04 -17.21
C ALA A 487 -14.93 7.34 -16.93
N LEU A 488 -14.07 6.34 -17.09
CA LEU A 488 -12.63 6.42 -16.83
C LEU A 488 -11.82 7.10 -17.95
N ARG A 489 -12.22 6.91 -19.22
CA ARG A 489 -11.44 7.41 -20.38
C ARG A 489 -11.88 8.79 -20.87
N LEU A 490 -13.13 9.18 -20.61
CA LEU A 490 -13.62 10.51 -21.01
C LEU A 490 -13.36 11.53 -19.89
N PRO A 491 -12.94 12.77 -20.24
CA PRO A 491 -12.72 13.84 -19.26
C PRO A 491 -13.90 14.07 -18.32
N GLU A 492 -13.62 14.53 -17.11
CA GLU A 492 -14.64 14.88 -16.11
C GLU A 492 -15.56 16.02 -16.58
N SER A 493 -15.10 16.86 -17.51
CA SER A 493 -15.91 17.91 -18.12
C SER A 493 -17.07 17.39 -18.97
N VAL A 494 -17.06 16.11 -19.36
CA VAL A 494 -18.16 15.49 -20.10
C VAL A 494 -19.22 15.02 -19.09
N PRO A 495 -20.45 15.53 -19.14
CA PRO A 495 -21.47 15.18 -18.16
C PRO A 495 -21.89 13.70 -18.30
N PRO A 496 -22.36 13.05 -17.21
CA PRO A 496 -22.68 11.62 -17.22
C PRO A 496 -23.64 11.22 -18.35
N HIS A 497 -24.70 11.98 -18.59
CA HIS A 497 -25.67 11.69 -19.65
C HIS A 497 -25.03 11.66 -21.05
N ALA A 498 -24.05 12.54 -21.33
CA ALA A 498 -23.35 12.56 -22.61
C ALA A 498 -22.38 11.36 -22.74
N LYS A 499 -21.78 10.91 -21.63
CA LYS A 499 -20.99 9.67 -21.60
C LYS A 499 -21.86 8.46 -21.95
N HIS A 500 -23.06 8.37 -21.37
CA HIS A 500 -24.03 7.31 -21.67
C HIS A 500 -24.51 7.35 -23.13
N ALA A 501 -24.83 8.53 -23.65
CA ALA A 501 -25.22 8.68 -25.06
C ALA A 501 -24.12 8.19 -26.01
N ARG A 502 -22.85 8.51 -25.71
CA ARG A 502 -21.70 8.03 -26.50
C ARG A 502 -21.55 6.51 -26.43
N VAL A 503 -21.85 5.89 -25.29
CA VAL A 503 -21.85 4.42 -25.15
C VAL A 503 -22.93 3.80 -26.02
N GLU A 504 -24.13 4.37 -26.07
CA GLU A 504 -25.20 3.84 -26.91
C GLU A 504 -24.85 3.90 -28.40
N GLU A 505 -24.24 5.00 -28.84
CA GLU A 505 -23.74 5.12 -30.20
C GLU A 505 -22.71 4.02 -30.55
N VAL A 506 -21.80 3.70 -29.62
CA VAL A 506 -20.81 2.62 -29.81
C VAL A 506 -21.49 1.25 -29.84
N ILE A 507 -22.47 1.00 -28.98
CA ILE A 507 -23.26 -0.25 -28.98
C ILE A 507 -23.95 -0.43 -30.34
N GLN A 508 -24.53 0.64 -30.88
CA GLN A 508 -25.18 0.61 -32.18
C GLN A 508 -24.18 0.41 -33.33
N GLN A 509 -23.06 1.14 -33.33
CA GLN A 509 -22.01 1.01 -34.36
C GLN A 509 -21.38 -0.38 -34.41
N LEU A 510 -21.30 -1.07 -33.27
CA LEU A 510 -20.78 -2.44 -33.17
C LEU A 510 -21.87 -3.51 -33.31
N GLY A 511 -23.15 -3.13 -33.44
CA GLY A 511 -24.27 -4.07 -33.55
C GLY A 511 -24.53 -4.89 -32.27
N LEU A 512 -24.18 -4.35 -31.09
CA LEU A 512 -24.25 -5.05 -29.80
C LEU A 512 -25.59 -4.87 -29.07
N GLU A 513 -26.58 -4.25 -29.69
CA GLU A 513 -27.88 -3.89 -29.08
C GLU A 513 -28.56 -5.09 -28.39
N ARG A 514 -28.56 -6.25 -29.06
CA ARG A 514 -29.21 -7.47 -28.56
C ARG A 514 -28.54 -8.06 -27.32
N VAL A 515 -27.24 -7.81 -27.15
CA VAL A 515 -26.43 -8.34 -26.04
C VAL A 515 -26.07 -7.26 -25.01
N ALA A 516 -26.48 -6.01 -25.23
CA ALA A 516 -26.13 -4.87 -24.38
C ALA A 516 -26.46 -5.10 -22.89
N GLY A 517 -27.62 -5.72 -22.60
CA GLY A 517 -28.06 -6.04 -21.24
C GLY A 517 -27.61 -7.42 -20.73
N THR A 518 -26.83 -8.16 -21.50
CA THR A 518 -26.36 -9.51 -21.12
C THR A 518 -25.03 -9.43 -20.40
N ARG A 519 -24.85 -10.27 -19.37
CA ARG A 519 -23.58 -10.40 -18.64
C ARG A 519 -22.51 -11.00 -19.54
N ILE A 520 -21.29 -10.47 -19.46
CA ILE A 520 -20.15 -10.91 -20.27
C ILE A 520 -19.75 -12.36 -19.93
N GLY A 521 -19.77 -12.73 -18.64
CA GLY A 521 -19.45 -14.09 -18.17
C GLY A 521 -17.95 -14.38 -18.05
N SER A 522 -17.59 -15.48 -17.36
CA SER A 522 -16.20 -15.94 -17.22
C SER A 522 -15.88 -17.08 -18.21
N GLY A 523 -14.68 -17.04 -18.78
CA GLY A 523 -14.30 -17.84 -19.94
C GLY A 523 -14.03 -19.32 -19.66
N ALA A 524 -15.07 -20.15 -19.76
CA ALA A 524 -14.98 -21.50 -20.33
C ALA A 524 -16.12 -21.78 -21.33
N ALA A 525 -17.31 -21.18 -21.13
CA ALA A 525 -18.46 -21.31 -22.03
C ALA A 525 -18.65 -20.15 -23.03
N ALA A 526 -17.92 -19.04 -22.88
CA ALA A 526 -18.13 -17.82 -23.67
C ALA A 526 -17.37 -17.77 -25.02
N ARG A 527 -16.85 -18.90 -25.52
CA ARG A 527 -16.16 -18.94 -26.83
C ARG A 527 -17.09 -18.85 -28.05
N ASN A 528 -18.41 -18.69 -27.87
CA ASN A 528 -19.39 -18.84 -28.96
C ASN A 528 -20.38 -17.68 -29.13
N ILE A 529 -20.05 -16.44 -28.75
CA ILE A 529 -20.89 -15.28 -29.11
C ILE A 529 -20.61 -14.74 -30.52
N GLY A 530 -19.53 -15.19 -31.18
CA GLY A 530 -19.16 -14.77 -32.55
C GLY A 530 -19.24 -15.85 -33.64
N ARG A 531 -19.80 -17.04 -33.37
CA ARG A 531 -19.84 -18.13 -34.36
C ARG A 531 -21.19 -18.83 -34.40
N ARG A 532 -22.20 -18.14 -34.93
CA ARG A 532 -23.34 -18.72 -35.65
C ARG A 532 -23.93 -17.62 -36.53
N ASP A 533 -24.20 -18.00 -37.78
CA ASP A 533 -24.87 -17.25 -38.84
C ASP A 533 -23.96 -16.47 -39.80
N ALA A 534 -23.16 -17.23 -40.57
CA ALA A 534 -22.94 -17.01 -42.00
C ALA A 534 -22.76 -18.37 -42.69
#